data_AF-A0A3N5HZI6-F1
#
_entry.id   AF-A0A3N5HZI6-F1
#
_cell.length_a   1.000
_cell.length_b   1.000
_cell.length_c   1.000
_cell.angle_alpha   90.00
_cell.angle_beta   90.00
_cell.angle_gamma   90.00
#
_symmetry.space_group_name_H-M   'P 1'
#
loop_
_entity.id
_entity.type
_entity.pdbx_description
1 polymer ?
#
loop_
_entity_poly.entity_id
_entity_poly.type
_entity_poly.pdbx_seq_one_letter_code
_entity_poly.pdbx_strand_id
1 'polypeptide(L)'
;MRDIHVSAITDAVKKLCMDANVSLEPDVLRAFDRALGTERSPAGKQVLQILKDNAELARTRRIPYCQDTGMVVCFVELGQDVHVIGGGLEDAINEGVRQGYKEGYLRASIVKSPFDRVHTGDNTPAVIHTEVAPGATLRIMIMAKGGGCENRSKYTMFTPAAGLPAVKDFIIECVKTAGPDACPPLIL
;
A
#
# COMPACT_ATOMS: atom_id res chain seq x y z
N MET A 1 4.98 29.93 -10.40
CA MET A 1 3.72 29.21 -10.12
C MET A 1 3.38 28.34 -11.32
N ARG A 2 3.13 27.05 -11.09
CA ARG A 2 2.76 26.04 -12.09
C ARG A 2 1.36 25.53 -11.73
N ASP A 3 0.43 25.70 -12.65
CA ASP A 3 -0.91 25.17 -12.46
C ASP A 3 -0.95 23.67 -12.79
N ILE A 4 -1.65 22.91 -11.94
CA ILE A 4 -1.96 21.49 -12.17
C ILE A 4 -3.47 21.32 -12.01
N HIS A 5 -4.14 20.89 -13.06
CA HIS A 5 -5.57 20.65 -13.01
C HIS A 5 -5.90 19.35 -12.29
N VAL A 6 -6.96 19.36 -11.47
CA VAL A 6 -7.40 18.19 -10.69
C VAL A 6 -7.63 16.92 -11.52
N SER A 7 -8.05 17.05 -12.77
CA SER A 7 -8.23 15.88 -13.66
C SER A 7 -6.94 15.09 -13.87
N ALA A 8 -5.79 15.77 -13.97
CA ALA A 8 -4.49 15.10 -14.10
C ALA A 8 -4.11 14.33 -12.83
N ILE A 9 -4.51 14.84 -11.66
CA ILE A 9 -4.30 14.20 -10.36
C ILE A 9 -5.19 12.96 -10.24
N THR A 10 -6.48 13.10 -10.56
CA THR A 10 -7.46 12.01 -10.58
C THR A 10 -7.00 10.88 -11.50
N ASP A 11 -6.59 11.19 -12.74
CA ASP A 11 -6.11 10.17 -13.68
C ASP A 11 -4.83 9.48 -13.22
N ALA A 12 -3.89 10.24 -12.63
CA ALA A 12 -2.67 9.67 -12.07
C ALA A 12 -2.95 8.73 -10.90
N VAL A 13 -3.80 9.14 -9.95
CA VAL A 13 -4.16 8.32 -8.78
C VAL A 13 -4.94 7.08 -9.20
N LYS A 14 -5.90 7.20 -10.13
CA LYS A 14 -6.62 6.06 -10.72
C LYS A 14 -5.66 5.02 -11.27
N LYS A 15 -4.73 5.45 -12.13
CA LYS A 15 -3.72 4.58 -12.74
C LYS A 15 -2.86 3.92 -11.67
N LEU A 16 -2.39 4.69 -10.69
CA LEU A 16 -1.57 4.16 -9.60
C LEU A 16 -2.32 3.08 -8.80
N CYS A 17 -3.60 3.29 -8.47
CA CYS A 17 -4.41 2.31 -7.74
C CYS A 17 -4.51 0.97 -8.49
N MET A 18 -4.70 1.03 -9.81
CA MET A 18 -4.78 -0.17 -10.65
C MET A 18 -3.40 -0.85 -10.75
N ASP A 19 -2.36 -0.09 -11.07
CA ASP A 19 -1.00 -0.64 -11.28
C ASP A 19 -0.45 -1.30 -10.01
N ALA A 20 -0.63 -0.67 -8.85
CA ALA A 20 -0.16 -1.18 -7.56
C ALA A 20 -0.81 -2.51 -7.15
N ASN A 21 -1.98 -2.84 -7.71
CA ASN A 21 -2.70 -4.07 -7.39
C ASN A 21 -2.45 -5.22 -8.38
N VAL A 22 -1.91 -4.95 -9.58
CA VAL A 22 -1.73 -5.97 -10.64
C VAL A 22 -0.27 -6.31 -10.93
N SER A 23 0.68 -5.53 -10.42
CA SER A 23 2.10 -5.78 -10.61
C SER A 23 2.87 -5.64 -9.30
N LEU A 24 3.75 -6.59 -9.03
CA LEU A 24 4.77 -6.45 -8.00
C LEU A 24 5.99 -5.71 -8.55
N GLU A 25 6.73 -5.04 -7.66
CA GLU A 25 7.99 -4.40 -8.02
C GLU A 25 9.07 -5.44 -8.39
N PRO A 26 9.98 -5.13 -9.34
CA PRO A 26 10.99 -6.09 -9.79
C PRO A 26 11.93 -6.59 -8.68
N ASP A 27 12.15 -5.82 -7.63
CA ASP A 27 12.99 -6.20 -6.50
C ASP A 27 12.35 -7.31 -5.65
N VAL A 28 11.04 -7.30 -5.46
CA VAL A 28 10.26 -8.35 -4.80
C VAL A 28 10.36 -9.66 -5.59
N LEU A 29 10.20 -9.61 -6.92
CA LEU A 29 10.33 -10.80 -7.76
C LEU A 29 11.75 -11.40 -7.68
N ARG A 30 12.78 -10.55 -7.73
CA ARG A 30 14.18 -10.99 -7.51
C ARG A 30 14.40 -11.56 -6.12
N ALA A 31 13.69 -11.06 -5.10
CA ALA A 31 13.78 -11.60 -3.74
C ALA A 31 13.15 -13.00 -3.68
N PHE A 32 12.02 -13.25 -4.34
CA PHE A 32 11.43 -14.59 -4.47
C PHE A 32 12.38 -15.55 -5.19
N ASP A 33 13.04 -15.11 -6.26
CA ASP A 33 14.02 -15.93 -6.97
C ASP A 33 15.20 -16.36 -6.09
N ARG A 34 15.76 -15.40 -5.34
CA ARG A 34 16.82 -15.70 -4.37
C ARG A 34 16.31 -16.66 -3.29
N ALA A 35 15.12 -16.40 -2.75
CA ALA A 35 14.53 -17.22 -1.70
C ALA A 35 14.28 -18.66 -2.16
N LEU A 36 13.80 -18.88 -3.40
CA LEU A 36 13.62 -20.22 -3.98
C LEU A 36 14.94 -21.01 -4.03
N GLY A 37 16.06 -20.33 -4.32
CA GLY A 37 17.39 -20.93 -4.35
C GLY A 37 17.94 -21.31 -2.96
N THR A 38 17.54 -20.59 -1.92
CA THR A 38 18.11 -20.75 -0.55
C THR A 38 17.16 -21.40 0.46
N GLU A 39 15.86 -21.43 0.18
CA GLU A 39 14.85 -22.00 1.07
C GLU A 39 15.13 -23.50 1.28
N ARG A 40 15.04 -23.96 2.53
CA ARG A 40 15.31 -25.36 2.90
C ARG A 40 14.03 -26.17 2.98
N SER A 41 12.92 -25.53 3.38
CA SER A 41 11.61 -26.15 3.51
C SER A 41 10.99 -26.46 2.15
N PRO A 42 10.63 -27.71 1.85
CA PRO A 42 9.89 -28.05 0.63
C PRO A 42 8.57 -27.28 0.51
N ALA A 43 7.83 -27.15 1.63
CA ALA A 43 6.61 -26.37 1.68
C ALA A 43 6.87 -24.87 1.45
N GLY A 44 7.95 -24.33 2.02
CA GLY A 44 8.36 -22.94 1.78
C GLY A 44 8.65 -22.64 0.31
N LYS A 45 9.36 -23.55 -0.37
CA LYS A 45 9.59 -23.44 -1.82
C LYS A 45 8.30 -23.46 -2.61
N GLN A 46 7.36 -24.33 -2.25
CA GLN A 46 6.05 -24.41 -2.90
C GLN A 46 5.28 -23.09 -2.73
N VAL A 47 5.25 -22.52 -1.53
CA VAL A 47 4.60 -21.22 -1.28
C VAL A 47 5.24 -20.11 -2.11
N LEU A 48 6.57 -20.01 -2.14
CA LEU A 48 7.28 -19.01 -2.95
C LEU A 48 6.96 -19.14 -4.44
N GLN A 49 6.88 -20.37 -4.96
CA GLN A 49 6.51 -20.61 -6.35
C GLN A 49 5.08 -20.14 -6.62
N ILE A 50 4.12 -20.46 -5.73
CA ILE A 50 2.73 -20.00 -5.85
C ILE A 50 2.65 -18.47 -5.86
N LEU A 51 3.38 -17.79 -4.97
CA LEU A 51 3.40 -16.32 -4.93
C LEU A 51 3.92 -15.74 -6.26
N LYS A 52 4.99 -16.33 -6.81
CA LYS A 52 5.57 -15.89 -8.08
C LYS A 52 4.65 -16.15 -9.27
N ASP A 53 4.02 -17.32 -9.33
CA ASP A 53 3.04 -17.67 -10.38
C ASP A 53 1.81 -16.75 -10.31
N ASN A 54 1.35 -16.45 -9.10
CA ASN A 54 0.26 -15.49 -8.88
C ASN A 54 0.64 -14.08 -9.34
N ALA A 55 1.89 -13.64 -9.12
CA ALA A 55 2.37 -12.34 -9.59
C ALA A 55 2.35 -12.24 -11.12
N GLU A 56 2.77 -13.30 -11.81
CA GLU A 56 2.71 -13.36 -13.28
C GLU A 56 1.26 -13.41 -13.78
N LEU A 57 0.39 -14.16 -13.10
CA LEU A 57 -1.03 -14.23 -13.44
C LEU A 57 -1.73 -12.87 -13.27
N ALA A 58 -1.48 -12.18 -12.15
CA ALA A 58 -2.00 -10.85 -11.88
C ALA A 58 -1.60 -9.86 -12.98
N ARG A 59 -0.31 -9.86 -13.35
CA ARG A 59 0.26 -8.99 -14.39
C ARG A 59 -0.32 -9.27 -15.77
N THR A 60 -0.36 -10.53 -16.18
CA THR A 60 -0.76 -10.94 -17.53
C THR A 60 -2.27 -10.86 -17.76
N ARG A 61 -3.08 -11.22 -16.75
CA ARG A 61 -4.54 -11.17 -16.84
C ARG A 61 -5.14 -9.86 -16.34
N ARG A 62 -4.32 -8.96 -15.80
CA ARG A 62 -4.71 -7.70 -15.17
C ARG A 62 -5.80 -7.92 -14.10
N ILE A 63 -5.57 -8.91 -13.25
CA ILE A 63 -6.40 -9.20 -12.08
C ILE A 63 -5.62 -8.84 -10.81
N PRO A 64 -6.29 -8.48 -9.70
CA PRO A 64 -5.60 -8.15 -8.47
C PRO A 64 -4.75 -9.31 -7.95
N TYR A 65 -3.53 -9.01 -7.50
CA TYR A 65 -2.62 -9.98 -6.89
C TYR A 65 -3.18 -10.57 -5.58
N CYS A 66 -3.92 -9.77 -4.82
CA CYS A 66 -4.54 -10.16 -3.56
C CYS A 66 -6.04 -9.86 -3.59
N GLN A 67 -6.86 -10.68 -2.93
CA GLN A 67 -8.28 -10.39 -2.73
C GLN A 67 -8.49 -9.14 -1.87
N ASP A 68 -7.54 -8.84 -0.98
CA ASP A 68 -7.49 -7.58 -0.25
C ASP A 68 -6.66 -6.57 -1.04
N THR A 69 -7.35 -5.75 -1.82
CA THR A 69 -6.73 -4.68 -2.63
C THR A 69 -6.38 -3.43 -1.81
N GLY A 70 -6.50 -3.53 -0.47
CA GLY A 70 -5.97 -2.57 0.49
C GLY A 70 -6.73 -1.26 0.59
N MET A 71 -6.49 -0.57 1.70
CA MET A 71 -6.79 0.86 1.89
C MET A 71 -5.75 1.69 1.15
N VAL A 72 -6.17 2.79 0.50
CA VAL A 72 -5.21 3.69 -0.14
C VAL A 72 -4.60 4.62 0.89
N VAL A 73 -3.28 4.54 1.06
CA VAL A 73 -2.48 5.56 1.73
C VAL A 73 -1.75 6.35 0.65
N CYS A 74 -1.93 7.66 0.64
CA CYS A 74 -1.40 8.58 -0.36
C CYS A 74 -0.37 9.49 0.31
N PHE A 75 0.86 9.47 -0.18
CA PHE A 75 1.93 10.39 0.22
C PHE A 75 2.08 11.45 -0.87
N VAL A 76 1.83 12.70 -0.51
CA VAL A 76 1.83 13.84 -1.41
C VAL A 76 2.94 14.79 -1.02
N GLU A 77 3.83 15.07 -1.95
CA GLU A 77 4.78 16.18 -1.84
C GLU A 77 4.33 17.29 -2.77
N LEU A 78 3.81 18.35 -2.17
CA LEU A 78 3.27 19.52 -2.85
C LEU A 78 4.33 20.61 -2.92
N GLY A 79 4.84 20.85 -4.13
CA GLY A 79 5.73 21.97 -4.41
C GLY A 79 5.09 23.32 -4.05
N GLN A 80 5.82 24.21 -3.36
CA GLN A 80 5.36 25.56 -2.99
C GLN A 80 4.95 26.42 -4.19
N ASP A 81 5.52 26.16 -5.36
CA ASP A 81 5.17 26.85 -6.60
C ASP A 81 4.05 26.13 -7.38
N VAL A 82 3.43 25.08 -6.83
CA VAL A 82 2.30 24.37 -7.45
C VAL A 82 0.99 25.02 -7.01
N HIS A 83 0.11 25.26 -7.97
CA HIS A 83 -1.25 25.69 -7.73
C HIS A 83 -2.22 24.66 -8.33
N VAL A 84 -2.99 23.99 -7.46
CA VAL A 84 -4.00 23.02 -7.89
C VAL A 84 -5.25 23.77 -8.32
N ILE A 85 -5.69 23.56 -9.56
CA ILE A 85 -6.82 24.28 -10.15
C ILE A 85 -7.95 23.32 -10.56
N GLY A 86 -9.18 23.85 -10.63
CA GLY A 86 -10.37 23.09 -11.02
C GLY A 86 -11.03 22.29 -9.89
N GLY A 87 -10.52 22.39 -8.66
CA GLY A 87 -11.07 21.74 -7.47
C GLY A 87 -10.05 21.58 -6.34
N GLY A 88 -10.40 20.79 -5.32
CA GLY A 88 -9.50 20.44 -4.21
C GLY A 88 -8.58 19.26 -4.53
N LEU A 89 -7.36 19.29 -4.00
CA LEU A 89 -6.38 18.19 -4.10
C LEU A 89 -6.93 16.89 -3.50
N GLU A 90 -7.52 16.97 -2.30
CA GLU A 90 -8.09 15.81 -1.60
C GLU A 90 -9.25 15.18 -2.37
N ASP A 91 -10.16 15.98 -2.92
CA ASP A 91 -11.26 15.51 -3.75
C ASP A 91 -10.74 14.83 -5.01
N ALA A 92 -9.72 15.42 -5.65
CA ALA A 92 -9.11 14.84 -6.85
C ALA A 92 -8.46 13.47 -6.58
N ILE A 93 -7.79 13.32 -5.43
CA ILE A 93 -7.21 12.05 -4.98
C ILE A 93 -8.31 11.02 -4.71
N ASN A 94 -9.33 11.37 -3.91
CA ASN A 94 -10.42 10.45 -3.59
C ASN A 94 -11.23 10.04 -4.82
N GLU A 95 -11.41 10.95 -5.78
CA GLU A 95 -12.05 10.63 -7.06
C GLU A 95 -11.19 9.68 -7.90
N GLY A 96 -9.86 9.86 -7.89
CA GLY A 96 -8.94 8.92 -8.52
C GLY A 96 -9.02 7.52 -7.90
N VAL A 97 -9.10 7.44 -6.57
CA VAL A 97 -9.30 6.17 -5.85
C VAL A 97 -10.62 5.52 -6.23
N ARG A 98 -11.73 6.28 -6.18
CA ARG A 98 -13.07 5.79 -6.57
C ARG A 98 -13.08 5.20 -7.97
N GLN A 99 -12.52 5.92 -8.95
CA GLN A 99 -12.44 5.44 -10.34
C GLN A 99 -11.52 4.23 -10.45
N GLY A 100 -10.32 4.27 -9.85
CA GLY A 100 -9.35 3.18 -9.90
C GLY A 100 -9.89 1.87 -9.32
N TYR A 101 -10.62 1.94 -8.20
CA TYR A 101 -11.21 0.74 -7.60
C TYR A 101 -12.38 0.20 -8.42
N LYS A 102 -13.21 1.09 -8.99
CA LYS A 102 -14.34 0.69 -9.83
C LYS A 102 -13.89 0.10 -11.17
N GLU A 103 -13.02 0.81 -11.90
CA GLU A 103 -12.56 0.43 -13.24
C GLU A 103 -11.52 -0.70 -13.21
N GLY A 104 -10.73 -0.78 -12.14
CA GLY A 104 -9.78 -1.87 -11.91
C GLY A 104 -10.42 -3.16 -11.38
N TYR A 105 -11.74 -3.19 -11.17
CA TYR A 105 -12.44 -4.29 -10.51
C TYR A 105 -11.80 -4.68 -9.16
N LEU A 106 -11.33 -3.68 -8.41
CA LEU A 106 -10.68 -3.87 -7.12
C LEU A 106 -11.73 -3.97 -6.01
N ARG A 107 -11.36 -4.57 -4.89
CA ARG A 107 -12.24 -4.73 -3.74
C ARG A 107 -12.20 -3.48 -2.86
N ALA A 108 -13.29 -2.72 -2.85
CA ALA A 108 -13.52 -1.74 -1.80
C ALA A 108 -13.61 -2.43 -0.43
N SER A 109 -12.88 -1.91 0.55
CA SER A 109 -12.70 -2.52 1.88
C SER A 109 -12.93 -1.51 3.02
N ILE A 110 -13.20 -0.24 2.70
CA ILE A 110 -13.41 0.82 3.70
C ILE A 110 -14.85 0.83 4.20
N VAL A 111 -14.99 1.03 5.52
CA VAL A 111 -16.26 1.28 6.21
C VAL A 111 -16.26 2.68 6.79
N LYS A 112 -17.43 3.34 6.80
CA LYS A 112 -17.59 4.73 7.28
C LYS A 112 -17.27 4.89 8.75
N SER A 113 -17.64 3.90 9.55
CA SER A 113 -17.43 3.92 11.00
C SER A 113 -17.17 2.51 11.51
N PRO A 114 -16.35 2.36 12.56
CA PRO A 114 -16.12 1.07 13.20
C PRO A 114 -17.37 0.53 13.90
N PHE A 115 -18.37 1.38 14.18
CA PHE A 115 -19.58 0.99 14.91
C PHE A 115 -20.69 0.49 13.98
N ASP A 116 -21.05 1.27 12.97
CA ASP A 116 -22.12 0.92 12.02
C ASP A 116 -21.62 0.02 10.88
N ARG A 117 -20.30 0.05 10.62
CA ARG A 117 -19.60 -0.71 9.60
C ARG A 117 -20.22 -0.59 8.20
N VAL A 118 -20.85 0.55 7.91
CA VAL A 118 -21.44 0.79 6.59
C VAL A 118 -20.33 0.91 5.57
N HIS A 119 -20.30 -0.01 4.61
CA HIS A 119 -19.33 -0.04 3.54
C HIS A 119 -19.45 1.20 2.64
N THR A 120 -18.33 1.83 2.26
CA THR A 120 -18.34 3.07 1.46
C THR A 120 -18.66 2.82 -0.01
N GLY A 121 -18.37 1.62 -0.50
CA GLY A 121 -18.70 1.17 -1.86
C GLY A 121 -17.64 1.51 -2.91
N ASP A 122 -16.61 2.27 -2.52
CA ASP A 122 -15.66 2.91 -3.44
C ASP A 122 -14.22 2.94 -2.92
N ASN A 123 -13.96 2.34 -1.75
CA ASN A 123 -12.68 2.35 -1.03
C ASN A 123 -12.17 3.72 -0.56
N THR A 124 -13.02 4.74 -0.59
CA THR A 124 -12.74 6.07 -0.04
C THR A 124 -13.24 6.18 1.41
N PRO A 125 -12.72 7.11 2.23
CA PRO A 125 -11.62 8.03 1.92
C PRO A 125 -10.25 7.34 1.92
N ALA A 126 -9.32 7.89 1.13
CA ALA A 126 -7.90 7.58 1.26
C ALA A 126 -7.31 8.26 2.51
N VAL A 127 -6.26 7.66 3.08
CA VAL A 127 -5.42 8.33 4.09
C VAL A 127 -4.39 9.17 3.38
N ILE A 128 -4.42 10.49 3.53
CA ILE A 128 -3.56 11.41 2.78
C ILE A 128 -2.57 12.09 3.71
N HIS A 129 -1.28 11.84 3.48
CA HIS A 129 -0.17 12.54 4.11
C HIS A 129 0.38 13.57 3.13
N THR A 130 0.31 14.84 3.48
CA THR A 130 0.82 15.94 2.62
C THR A 130 2.01 16.60 3.28
N GLU A 131 3.11 16.69 2.55
CA GLU A 131 4.30 17.48 2.88
C GLU A 131 4.46 18.60 1.85
N VAL A 132 4.77 19.81 2.32
CA VAL A 132 5.07 20.94 1.44
C VAL A 132 6.55 20.95 1.15
N ALA A 133 6.92 20.90 -0.13
CA ALA A 133 8.30 20.88 -0.60
C ALA A 133 8.62 22.12 -1.44
N PRO A 134 9.89 22.54 -1.56
CA PRO A 134 10.27 23.61 -2.49
C PRO A 134 9.99 23.26 -3.96
N GLY A 135 9.79 24.28 -4.80
CA GLY A 135 9.73 24.14 -6.25
C GLY A 135 8.33 23.86 -6.83
N ALA A 136 8.30 23.52 -8.12
CA ALA A 136 7.08 23.48 -8.95
C ALA A 136 6.68 22.05 -9.35
N THR A 137 6.87 21.08 -8.45
CA THR A 137 6.55 19.67 -8.70
C THR A 137 5.51 19.17 -7.71
N LEU A 138 4.57 18.36 -8.20
CA LEU A 138 3.67 17.56 -7.37
C LEU A 138 4.10 16.11 -7.53
N ARG A 139 4.50 15.46 -6.43
CA ARG A 139 4.80 14.03 -6.40
C ARG A 139 3.72 13.33 -5.57
N ILE A 140 3.17 12.27 -6.15
CA ILE A 140 2.18 11.42 -5.49
C ILE A 140 2.70 9.99 -5.51
N MET A 141 2.80 9.40 -4.33
CA MET A 141 3.05 7.99 -4.14
C MET A 141 1.83 7.39 -3.44
N ILE A 142 1.43 6.19 -3.84
CA ILE A 142 0.39 5.48 -3.13
C ILE A 142 0.91 4.16 -2.59
N MET A 143 0.27 3.69 -1.54
CA MET A 143 0.39 2.34 -1.02
C MET A 143 -1.01 1.75 -0.88
N ALA A 144 -1.26 0.63 -1.56
CA ALA A 144 -2.44 -0.19 -1.35
C ALA A 144 -2.20 -1.08 -0.12
N LYS A 145 -2.54 -0.56 1.07
CA LYS A 145 -2.20 -1.20 2.34
C LYS A 145 -3.25 -2.23 2.73
N GLY A 146 -2.90 -3.51 2.65
CA GLY A 146 -3.76 -4.61 3.09
C GLY A 146 -4.04 -4.56 4.59
N GLY A 147 -5.27 -4.83 5.00
CA GLY A 147 -5.67 -4.78 6.41
C GLY A 147 -5.00 -5.87 7.25
N GLY A 148 -4.72 -7.04 6.65
CA GLY A 148 -4.03 -8.13 7.33
C GLY A 148 -2.63 -7.75 7.82
N CYS A 149 -1.83 -7.10 6.96
CA CYS A 149 -0.49 -6.66 7.34
C CYS A 149 -0.51 -5.37 8.17
N GLU A 150 -1.49 -4.48 7.98
CA GLU A 150 -1.68 -3.31 8.83
C GLU A 150 -1.95 -3.69 10.29
N ASN A 151 -2.78 -4.71 10.51
CA ASN A 151 -3.11 -5.21 11.85
C ASN A 151 -1.91 -5.85 12.59
N ARG A 152 -0.76 -6.02 11.92
CA ARG A 152 0.49 -6.53 12.52
C ARG A 152 1.52 -5.44 12.76
N SER A 153 1.20 -4.19 12.44
CA SER A 153 1.98 -3.04 12.90
C SER A 153 1.93 -2.93 14.42
N LYS A 154 3.10 -2.78 15.06
CA LYS A 154 3.21 -2.61 16.51
C LYS A 154 3.93 -1.32 16.85
N TYR A 155 3.50 -0.70 17.95
CA TYR A 155 4.09 0.49 18.50
C TYR A 155 4.30 0.32 19.99
N THR A 156 5.45 0.75 20.49
CA THR A 156 5.75 0.79 21.92
C THR A 156 6.60 2.01 22.24
N MET A 157 6.40 2.59 23.42
CA MET A 157 7.20 3.71 23.93
C MET A 157 8.17 3.21 24.99
N PHE A 158 9.46 3.27 24.66
CA PHE A 158 10.52 2.91 25.60
C PHE A 158 10.88 4.09 26.49
N THR A 159 11.23 3.79 27.75
CA THR A 159 11.92 4.77 28.60
C THR A 159 13.37 4.91 28.13
N PRO A 160 14.04 6.04 28.42
CA PRO A 160 15.47 6.20 28.10
C PRO A 160 16.37 5.11 28.70
N ALA A 161 15.94 4.45 29.79
CA ALA A 161 16.69 3.39 30.47
C ALA A 161 16.52 1.98 29.87
N ALA A 162 15.56 1.77 28.97
CA ALA A 162 15.23 0.44 28.43
C ALA A 162 16.41 -0.20 27.66
N GLY A 163 17.19 0.64 26.96
CA GLY A 163 18.39 0.22 26.25
C GLY A 163 18.15 -0.77 25.10
N LEU A 164 19.25 -1.20 24.49
CA LEU A 164 19.23 -2.13 23.35
C LEU A 164 18.55 -3.49 23.63
N PRO A 165 18.70 -4.13 24.81
CA PRO A 165 18.07 -5.42 25.07
C PRO A 165 16.54 -5.37 24.93
N ALA A 166 15.90 -4.36 25.53
CA ALA A 166 14.44 -4.21 25.47
C ALA A 166 13.92 -4.01 24.04
N VAL A 167 14.67 -3.27 23.21
CA VAL A 167 14.33 -3.07 21.79
C VAL A 167 14.41 -4.39 21.01
N LYS A 168 15.46 -5.19 21.22
CA LYS A 168 15.60 -6.50 20.58
C LYS A 168 14.49 -7.46 20.98
N ASP A 169 14.15 -7.48 22.27
CA ASP A 169 13.08 -8.32 22.80
C ASP A 169 11.73 -7.95 22.18
N PHE A 170 11.45 -6.65 22.04
CA PHE A 170 10.24 -6.17 21.37
C PHE A 170 10.18 -6.57 19.89
N ILE A 171 11.28 -6.42 19.14
CA ILE A 171 11.31 -6.85 17.72
C ILE A 171 11.02 -8.35 17.60
N ILE A 172 11.64 -9.16 18.45
CA ILE A 172 11.41 -10.62 18.47
C ILE A 172 9.95 -10.93 18.81
N GLU A 173 9.36 -10.22 19.76
CA GLU A 173 7.95 -10.35 20.15
C GLU A 173 7.00 -9.96 19.00
N CYS A 174 7.31 -8.89 18.26
CA CYS A 174 6.58 -8.49 17.06
C CYS A 174 6.57 -9.60 16.01
N VAL A 175 7.73 -10.17 15.67
CA VAL A 175 7.85 -11.24 14.68
C VAL A 175 7.11 -12.51 15.13
N LYS A 176 7.27 -12.91 16.40
CA LYS A 176 6.63 -14.12 16.94
C LYS A 176 5.10 -14.04 16.92
N THR A 177 4.56 -12.87 17.25
CA THR A 177 3.10 -12.67 17.36
C THR A 177 2.44 -12.30 16.03
N ALA A 178 3.19 -11.75 15.08
CA ALA A 178 2.72 -11.61 13.70
C ALA A 178 2.57 -12.98 13.03
N GLY A 179 3.54 -13.87 13.22
CA GLY A 179 3.48 -15.24 12.71
C GLY A 179 3.15 -15.29 11.20
N PRO A 180 2.23 -16.18 10.77
CA PRO A 180 1.82 -16.27 9.37
C PRO A 180 0.76 -15.23 8.95
N ASP A 181 0.25 -14.43 9.89
CA ASP A 181 -0.99 -13.65 9.70
C ASP A 181 -0.82 -12.39 8.82
N ALA A 182 0.41 -12.09 8.39
CA ALA A 182 0.74 -11.04 7.42
C ALA A 182 1.28 -11.58 6.09
N CYS A 183 0.99 -12.85 5.76
CA CYS A 183 1.36 -13.50 4.50
C CYS A 183 2.88 -13.42 4.19
N PRO A 184 3.76 -14.03 5.01
CA PRO A 184 5.20 -14.05 4.73
C PRO A 184 5.53 -14.67 3.37
N PRO A 185 6.67 -14.32 2.75
CA PRO A 185 7.83 -13.62 3.34
C PRO A 185 7.61 -12.11 3.52
N LEU A 186 8.14 -11.56 4.63
CA LEU A 186 7.95 -10.16 5.03
C LEU A 186 9.14 -9.28 4.64
N ILE A 187 8.86 -7.99 4.40
CA ILE A 187 9.86 -6.92 4.43
C ILE A 187 9.87 -6.38 5.87
N LEU A 188 11.02 -6.45 6.53
CA LEU A 188 11.24 -6.03 7.92
C LEU A 188 12.18 -4.83 7.97
#